data_AF-A0A6L8DSZ8-F1
#
_entry.id   AF-A0A6L8DSZ8-F1
#
_cell.length_a   1.000
_cell.length_b   1.000
_cell.length_c   1.000
_cell.angle_alpha   90.00
_cell.angle_beta   90.00
_cell.angle_gamma   90.00
#
_symmetry.space_group_name_H-M   'P 1'
#
loop_
_entity.id
_entity.type
_entity.pdbx_description
1 polymer ?
#
loop_
_entity_poly.entity_id
_entity_poly.type
_entity_poly.pdbx_seq_one_letter_code
_entity_poly.pdbx_strand_id
1 'polypeptide(L)'
;MTSRRGSTPAAPVSAPAGFAAASAAPTAGPRPVSALLGSVPTAAGFAATPTSGYARAEVPEPVPEFPGCRPIRITRDAIADHESRIEYWDAATETAWVACEPNTVYHEGPSQVLSGLLTRIAAIRGAPILTLGAADLLLRNARGERQRILEADQVVFLDPVKTRPRGAAVEVGSDHLPDVVLEVDYATDVRRGKLGLYEAWGFPEVWVEVPEGGSPRRRPSLTIHRRSTEGYRSVPASVALPGWTAAEIHAAFNEAELSEATCAVLERVGRALGEARGTGPDDDLWLGAQRREARAAGRAAGRAEGVAAGRAEGCAEIVHAILRNRGLDVSERLAARVAGENPAVLAAAALACRDEADLLARLDQQRRVRRRTRTRDR
;
A
#
# COMPACT_ATOMS: atom_id res chain seq x y z
N MET A 1 33.50 48.03 19.42
CA MET A 1 33.80 46.81 20.21
C MET A 1 33.38 45.61 19.39
N THR A 2 34.38 44.86 18.94
CA THR A 2 34.33 43.70 18.06
C THR A 2 33.82 42.47 18.83
N SER A 3 32.80 41.79 18.31
CA SER A 3 32.40 40.46 18.79
C SER A 3 32.53 39.46 17.64
N ARG A 4 33.66 38.74 17.66
CA ARG A 4 33.92 37.54 16.85
C ARG A 4 33.17 36.37 17.47
N ARG A 5 32.32 35.68 16.71
CA ARG A 5 31.95 34.29 17.02
C ARG A 5 32.68 33.38 16.03
N GLY A 6 33.59 32.58 16.56
CA GLY A 6 34.34 31.58 15.82
C GLY A 6 33.48 30.36 15.52
N SER A 7 33.54 29.91 14.28
CA SER A 7 33.06 28.62 13.80
C SER A 7 34.11 27.54 14.06
N THR A 8 33.68 26.42 14.62
CA THR A 8 34.49 25.20 14.79
C THR A 8 34.19 24.26 13.61
N PRO A 9 35.18 23.68 12.93
CA PRO A 9 34.92 22.72 11.87
C PRO A 9 34.65 21.32 12.46
N ALA A 10 33.64 20.65 11.91
CA ALA A 10 33.31 19.27 12.24
C ALA A 10 34.33 18.30 11.64
N ALA A 11 34.67 17.25 12.39
CA ALA A 11 35.56 16.17 11.99
C ALA A 11 34.91 15.26 10.92
N PRO A 12 35.69 14.66 10.00
CA PRO A 12 35.18 13.73 9.01
C PRO A 12 34.83 12.38 9.65
N VAL A 13 33.64 11.86 9.33
CA VAL A 13 33.19 10.53 9.72
C VAL A 13 33.81 9.51 8.76
N SER A 14 34.68 8.66 9.31
CA SER A 14 35.25 7.49 8.63
C SER A 14 34.17 6.44 8.37
N ALA A 15 34.06 5.98 7.12
CA ALA A 15 33.29 4.80 6.75
C ALA A 15 34.08 3.52 7.05
N PRO A 16 33.48 2.48 7.66
CA PRO A 16 34.06 1.15 7.63
C PRO A 16 33.53 0.32 6.46
N ALA A 17 34.47 -0.44 5.92
CA ALA A 17 34.42 -1.28 4.74
C ALA A 17 33.58 -2.57 4.90
N GLY A 18 33.25 -3.17 3.75
CA GLY A 18 33.35 -4.61 3.58
C GLY A 18 32.03 -5.39 3.46
N PHE A 19 31.45 -5.43 2.26
CA PHE A 19 30.58 -6.53 1.86
C PHE A 19 31.44 -7.62 1.21
N ALA A 20 31.65 -8.72 1.94
CA ALA A 20 32.20 -9.95 1.38
C ALA A 20 31.07 -10.75 0.72
N ALA A 21 31.19 -10.99 -0.59
CA ALA A 21 30.31 -11.85 -1.35
C ALA A 21 30.61 -13.32 -1.03
N ALA A 22 29.63 -14.03 -0.46
CA ALA A 22 29.66 -15.48 -0.35
C ALA A 22 28.91 -16.08 -1.54
N SER A 23 29.69 -16.61 -2.48
CA SER A 23 29.24 -17.47 -3.57
C SER A 23 28.82 -18.84 -3.02
N ALA A 24 27.53 -19.19 -3.11
CA ALA A 24 27.04 -20.53 -2.85
C ALA A 24 26.65 -21.20 -4.18
N ALA A 25 27.29 -22.33 -4.47
CA ALA A 25 27.02 -23.18 -5.62
C ALA A 25 25.66 -23.91 -5.50
N PRO A 26 24.98 -24.21 -6.62
CA PRO A 26 23.69 -24.88 -6.59
C PRO A 26 23.85 -26.40 -6.40
N THR A 27 23.26 -26.93 -5.32
CA THR A 27 23.06 -28.37 -5.13
C THR A 27 21.87 -28.84 -5.95
N ALA A 28 22.15 -29.81 -6.82
CA ALA A 28 21.16 -30.54 -7.62
C ALA A 28 20.21 -31.36 -6.73
N GLY A 29 18.91 -31.30 -7.05
CA GLY A 29 17.84 -32.10 -6.45
C GLY A 29 16.62 -32.16 -7.39
N PRO A 30 15.77 -33.21 -7.30
CA PRO A 30 15.38 -34.01 -8.46
C PRO A 30 14.17 -33.51 -9.27
N ARG A 31 14.11 -34.02 -10.51
CA ARG A 31 13.07 -33.79 -11.53
C ARG A 31 11.67 -34.27 -11.08
N PRO A 32 10.59 -33.64 -11.59
CA PRO A 32 9.22 -34.00 -11.24
C PRO A 32 8.74 -35.27 -11.97
N VAL A 33 7.93 -36.04 -11.25
CA VAL A 33 7.21 -37.22 -11.75
C VAL A 33 5.96 -36.75 -12.48
N SER A 34 5.78 -37.22 -13.71
CA SER A 34 4.54 -37.10 -14.49
C SER A 34 3.49 -38.12 -14.03
N ALA A 35 2.26 -37.66 -13.84
CA ALA A 35 1.01 -38.44 -13.95
C ALA A 35 -0.12 -37.43 -14.18
N LEU A 36 -0.61 -37.20 -15.41
CA LEU A 36 -1.64 -37.94 -16.16
C LEU A 36 -2.96 -38.20 -15.41
N LEU A 37 -3.96 -37.47 -15.90
CA LEU A 37 -5.38 -37.82 -16.12
C LEU A 37 -6.36 -37.81 -14.93
N GLY A 38 -7.24 -36.81 -14.99
CA GLY A 38 -8.53 -36.75 -14.31
C GLY A 38 -9.41 -35.68 -14.95
N SER A 39 -9.97 -36.00 -16.13
CA SER A 39 -10.91 -35.18 -16.90
C SER A 39 -12.34 -35.30 -16.36
N VAL A 40 -12.98 -34.17 -16.02
CA VAL A 40 -14.46 -34.00 -15.98
C VAL A 40 -14.79 -32.49 -16.15
N PRO A 41 -16.02 -32.09 -16.53
CA PRO A 41 -16.39 -31.71 -17.88
C PRO A 41 -16.59 -30.20 -18.08
N THR A 42 -16.38 -29.79 -19.33
CA THR A 42 -16.75 -28.52 -19.95
C THR A 42 -18.22 -28.15 -19.73
N ALA A 43 -18.46 -27.01 -19.09
CA ALA A 43 -19.69 -26.25 -19.26
C ALA A 43 -19.44 -25.13 -20.27
N ALA A 44 -20.06 -25.29 -21.44
CA ALA A 44 -20.38 -24.22 -22.38
C ALA A 44 -21.00 -23.03 -21.65
N GLY A 45 -20.88 -21.78 -22.06
CA GLY A 45 -20.34 -21.18 -23.27
C GLY A 45 -20.85 -19.75 -23.26
N PHE A 46 -19.97 -18.77 -23.22
CA PHE A 46 -20.25 -17.39 -23.59
C PHE A 46 -18.95 -16.79 -24.14
N ALA A 47 -18.54 -17.32 -25.29
CA ALA A 47 -17.62 -16.62 -26.16
C ALA A 47 -18.41 -15.54 -26.89
N ALA A 48 -18.58 -14.38 -26.25
CA ALA A 48 -18.91 -13.16 -26.96
C ALA A 48 -17.57 -12.56 -27.40
N THR A 49 -17.16 -12.87 -28.62
CA THR A 49 -16.15 -12.09 -29.34
C THR A 49 -16.65 -10.64 -29.39
N PRO A 50 -15.96 -9.64 -28.83
CA PRO A 50 -16.34 -8.26 -29.10
C PRO A 50 -15.99 -8.02 -30.57
N THR A 51 -17.01 -8.04 -31.41
CA THR A 51 -16.92 -7.51 -32.77
C THR A 51 -16.49 -6.06 -32.65
N SER A 52 -15.24 -5.81 -33.04
CA SER A 52 -14.72 -4.53 -33.51
C SER A 52 -15.81 -3.83 -34.33
N GLY A 53 -16.43 -2.84 -33.71
CA GLY A 53 -17.58 -2.11 -34.24
C GLY A 53 -17.46 -0.63 -33.94
N TYR A 54 -16.24 -0.09 -33.94
CA TYR A 54 -16.01 1.36 -33.99
C TYR A 54 -16.10 1.83 -35.44
N ALA A 55 -17.31 1.78 -35.99
CA ALA A 55 -17.62 2.41 -37.26
C ALA A 55 -19.11 2.78 -37.30
N ARG A 56 -19.44 3.96 -36.77
CA ARG A 56 -20.69 4.65 -37.14
C ARG A 56 -20.47 6.17 -37.21
N ALA A 57 -20.60 6.66 -38.44
CA ALA A 57 -21.02 7.98 -38.91
C ALA A 57 -20.47 9.22 -38.19
N GLU A 58 -19.64 9.97 -38.93
CA GLU A 58 -19.21 11.34 -38.69
C GLU A 58 -20.40 12.31 -38.67
N VAL A 59 -21.15 12.34 -37.58
CA VAL A 59 -21.81 13.60 -37.17
C VAL A 59 -20.68 14.46 -36.62
N PRO A 60 -20.51 15.74 -37.04
CA PRO A 60 -19.57 16.63 -36.38
C PRO A 60 -20.01 16.74 -34.92
N GLU A 61 -19.31 16.03 -34.04
CA GLU A 61 -19.52 16.19 -32.60
C GLU A 61 -19.28 17.67 -32.28
N PRO A 62 -20.16 18.32 -31.50
CA PRO A 62 -19.90 19.68 -31.06
C PRO A 62 -18.53 19.73 -30.41
N VAL A 63 -17.71 20.71 -30.78
CA VAL A 63 -16.37 20.88 -30.19
C VAL A 63 -16.54 20.95 -28.67
N PRO A 64 -15.91 20.05 -27.91
CA PRO A 64 -16.09 20.03 -26.46
C PRO A 64 -15.63 21.36 -25.87
N GLU A 65 -16.41 21.91 -24.95
CA GLU A 65 -16.03 23.13 -24.23
C GLU A 65 -15.08 22.75 -23.09
N PHE A 66 -13.96 23.47 -22.96
CA PHE A 66 -13.02 23.33 -21.85
C PHE A 66 -12.96 24.66 -21.07
N PRO A 67 -13.93 24.95 -20.19
CA PRO A 67 -13.89 26.16 -19.38
C PRO A 67 -12.61 26.21 -18.54
N GLY A 68 -11.96 27.37 -18.46
CA GLY A 68 -10.65 27.51 -17.82
C GLY A 68 -9.47 27.29 -18.78
N CYS A 69 -9.74 26.90 -20.02
CA CYS A 69 -8.73 26.75 -21.07
C CYS A 69 -8.93 27.77 -22.19
N ARG A 70 -7.85 28.05 -22.94
CA ARG A 70 -7.90 28.84 -24.17
C ARG A 70 -7.55 27.97 -25.38
N PRO A 71 -8.24 28.14 -26.52
CA PRO A 71 -7.87 27.44 -27.74
C PRO A 71 -6.62 28.08 -28.37
N ILE A 72 -5.72 27.25 -28.85
CA ILE A 72 -4.59 27.62 -29.72
C ILE A 72 -4.54 26.68 -30.92
N ARG A 73 -3.97 27.16 -32.04
CA ARG A 73 -3.76 26.29 -33.19
C ARG A 73 -2.45 25.51 -33.04
N ILE A 74 -2.53 24.18 -33.15
CA ILE A 74 -1.37 23.29 -33.26
C ILE A 74 -1.63 22.34 -34.42
N THR A 75 -0.80 22.42 -35.45
CA THR A 75 -0.93 21.56 -36.64
C THR A 75 -0.59 20.10 -36.33
N ARG A 76 -1.03 19.19 -37.18
CA ARG A 76 -0.72 17.75 -37.05
C ARG A 76 0.78 17.46 -37.03
N ASP A 77 1.57 18.23 -37.77
CA ASP A 77 3.02 18.05 -37.81
C ASP A 77 3.69 18.60 -36.54
N ALA A 78 3.14 19.67 -35.95
CA ALA A 78 3.72 20.32 -34.78
C ALA A 78 3.37 19.63 -33.45
N ILE A 79 2.28 18.85 -33.38
CA ILE A 79 1.82 18.23 -32.12
C ILE A 79 2.80 17.19 -31.57
N ALA A 80 3.65 16.60 -32.42
CA ALA A 80 4.65 15.62 -32.00
C ALA A 80 5.74 16.24 -31.11
N ASP A 81 6.10 17.49 -31.42
CA ASP A 81 7.21 18.23 -30.78
C ASP A 81 6.69 19.28 -29.79
N HIS A 82 5.38 19.27 -29.49
CA HIS A 82 4.79 20.26 -28.62
C HIS A 82 5.05 19.93 -27.14
N GLU A 83 5.84 20.77 -26.47
CA GLU A 83 6.27 20.54 -25.08
C GLU A 83 5.30 21.10 -24.02
N SER A 84 4.29 21.89 -24.40
CA SER A 84 3.38 22.50 -23.44
C SER A 84 2.24 21.55 -23.06
N ARG A 85 1.79 21.63 -21.80
CA ARG A 85 0.67 20.86 -21.26
C ARG A 85 -0.60 21.17 -22.04
N ILE A 86 -1.18 20.18 -22.69
CA ILE A 86 -2.43 20.32 -23.45
C ILE A 86 -3.54 19.53 -22.77
N GLU A 87 -4.63 20.19 -22.43
CA GLU A 87 -5.79 19.50 -21.86
C GLU A 87 -6.49 18.64 -22.90
N TYR A 88 -6.56 19.14 -24.15
CA TYR A 88 -7.14 18.43 -25.27
C TYR A 88 -6.58 18.94 -26.60
N TRP A 89 -6.43 18.05 -27.59
CA TRP A 89 -6.13 18.41 -28.97
C TRP A 89 -6.94 17.56 -29.94
N ASP A 90 -7.36 18.18 -31.05
CA ASP A 90 -8.12 17.53 -32.12
C ASP A 90 -7.48 17.78 -33.50
N ALA A 91 -7.14 16.69 -34.19
CA ALA A 91 -6.52 16.70 -35.50
C ALA A 91 -7.45 17.22 -36.62
N ALA A 92 -8.77 17.15 -36.44
CA ALA A 92 -9.74 17.63 -37.43
C ALA A 92 -9.75 19.15 -37.49
N THR A 93 -9.62 19.80 -36.34
CA THR A 93 -9.66 21.26 -36.20
C THR A 93 -8.28 21.88 -36.01
N GLU A 94 -7.24 21.07 -35.80
CA GLU A 94 -5.89 21.49 -35.42
C GLU A 94 -5.89 22.46 -34.22
N THR A 95 -6.84 22.24 -33.31
CA THR A 95 -7.06 23.09 -32.14
C THR A 95 -6.65 22.32 -30.89
N ALA A 96 -5.75 22.92 -30.11
CA ALA A 96 -5.44 22.48 -28.75
C ALA A 96 -6.09 23.42 -27.73
N TRP A 97 -6.52 22.87 -26.61
CA TRP A 97 -6.98 23.60 -25.44
C TRP A 97 -5.90 23.53 -24.38
N VAL A 98 -5.41 24.69 -23.97
CA VAL A 98 -4.35 24.83 -22.96
C VAL A 98 -4.93 25.53 -21.75
N ALA A 99 -4.65 25.00 -20.55
CA ALA A 99 -5.07 25.61 -19.30
C ALA A 99 -4.61 27.09 -19.23
N CYS A 100 -5.52 27.98 -18.84
CA CYS A 100 -5.20 29.41 -18.71
C CYS A 100 -4.42 29.73 -17.44
N GLU A 101 -4.65 28.96 -16.39
CA GLU A 101 -4.02 29.13 -15.07
C GLU A 101 -2.96 28.06 -14.86
N PRO A 102 -1.83 28.39 -14.19
CA PRO A 102 -0.84 27.38 -13.84
C PRO A 102 -1.40 26.41 -12.79
N ASN A 103 -0.86 25.19 -12.77
CA ASN A 103 -1.21 24.21 -11.74
C ASN A 103 -0.93 24.78 -10.35
N THR A 104 -1.89 24.67 -9.47
CA THR A 104 -1.75 25.05 -8.06
C THR A 104 -1.51 23.80 -7.22
N VAL A 105 -1.00 23.99 -6.00
CA VAL A 105 -0.88 22.89 -5.03
C VAL A 105 -2.23 22.22 -4.71
N TYR A 106 -3.34 22.96 -4.85
CA TYR A 106 -4.69 22.44 -4.69
C TYR A 106 -5.13 21.52 -5.84
N HIS A 107 -4.59 21.74 -7.03
CA HIS A 107 -4.80 20.88 -8.19
C HIS A 107 -3.97 19.57 -8.08
N GLU A 108 -2.70 19.69 -7.72
CA GLU A 108 -1.78 18.54 -7.65
C GLU A 108 -1.97 17.66 -6.40
N GLY A 109 -2.42 18.26 -5.29
CA GLY A 109 -2.55 17.62 -3.99
C GLY A 109 -3.33 16.29 -4.02
N PRO A 110 -4.57 16.27 -4.54
CA PRO A 110 -5.38 15.06 -4.60
C PRO A 110 -4.68 13.88 -5.29
N SER A 111 -3.99 14.11 -6.42
CA SER A 111 -3.30 13.05 -7.17
C SER A 111 -2.11 12.45 -6.38
N GLN A 112 -1.40 13.29 -5.64
CA GLN A 112 -0.31 12.83 -4.76
C GLN A 112 -0.84 12.03 -3.58
N VAL A 113 -1.92 12.51 -2.95
CA VAL A 113 -2.57 11.81 -1.84
C VAL A 113 -3.11 10.46 -2.33
N LEU A 114 -3.81 10.41 -3.46
CA LEU A 114 -4.35 9.17 -4.04
C LEU A 114 -3.25 8.13 -4.27
N SER A 115 -2.09 8.53 -4.81
CA SER A 115 -0.94 7.63 -4.99
C SER A 115 -0.48 6.99 -3.66
N GLY A 116 -0.42 7.79 -2.59
CA GLY A 116 -0.05 7.32 -1.26
C GLY A 116 -1.09 6.38 -0.63
N LEU A 117 -2.38 6.64 -0.86
CA LEU A 117 -3.48 5.79 -0.39
C LEU A 117 -3.49 4.45 -1.14
N LEU A 118 -3.34 4.47 -2.47
CA LEU A 118 -3.31 3.27 -3.30
C LEU A 118 -2.10 2.39 -3.02
N THR A 119 -0.95 2.96 -2.63
CA THR A 119 0.22 2.19 -2.18
C THR A 119 -0.11 1.35 -0.94
N ARG A 120 -0.88 1.90 0.01
CA ARG A 120 -1.31 1.18 1.21
C ARG A 120 -2.35 0.10 0.88
N ILE A 121 -3.29 0.39 -0.01
CA ILE A 121 -4.24 -0.60 -0.53
C ILE A 121 -3.49 -1.74 -1.23
N ALA A 122 -2.48 -1.45 -2.05
CA ALA A 122 -1.64 -2.43 -2.73
C ALA A 122 -0.91 -3.36 -1.74
N ALA A 123 -0.36 -2.79 -0.66
CA ALA A 123 0.29 -3.55 0.42
C ALA A 123 -0.68 -4.49 1.16
N ILE A 124 -1.93 -4.06 1.38
CA ILE A 124 -2.93 -4.86 2.09
C ILE A 124 -3.50 -5.96 1.18
N ARG A 125 -3.75 -5.65 -0.10
CA ARG A 125 -4.26 -6.64 -1.06
C ARG A 125 -3.20 -7.65 -1.50
N GLY A 126 -1.91 -7.36 -1.30
CA GLY A 126 -0.80 -8.24 -1.72
C GLY A 126 -0.46 -8.20 -3.20
N ALA A 127 -0.88 -7.16 -3.93
CA ALA A 127 -0.70 -7.05 -5.37
C ALA A 127 -0.52 -5.59 -5.79
N PRO A 128 0.36 -5.30 -6.78
CA PRO A 128 0.66 -3.94 -7.18
C PRO A 128 -0.56 -3.25 -7.81
N ILE A 129 -0.70 -1.96 -7.51
CA ILE A 129 -1.56 -1.02 -8.22
C ILE A 129 -0.62 -0.04 -8.91
N LEU A 130 -0.81 0.19 -10.21
CA LEU A 130 -0.04 1.18 -10.96
C LEU A 130 -0.82 2.48 -11.01
N THR A 131 -0.19 3.56 -10.58
CA THR A 131 -0.66 4.92 -10.75
C THR A 131 0.25 5.66 -11.72
N LEU A 132 -0.34 6.35 -12.69
CA LEU A 132 0.37 7.30 -13.54
C LEU A 132 -0.28 8.67 -13.31
N GLY A 133 0.50 9.66 -12.89
CA GLY A 133 0.05 11.06 -12.91
C GLY A 133 -0.07 11.57 -14.34
N ALA A 134 -0.48 12.83 -14.53
CA ALA A 134 -0.55 13.59 -15.79
C ALA A 134 -0.27 12.73 -17.04
N ALA A 135 -1.32 12.06 -17.52
CA ALA A 135 -1.21 10.99 -18.51
C ALA A 135 -1.96 11.37 -19.79
N ASP A 136 -1.25 11.28 -20.92
CA ASP A 136 -1.85 11.43 -22.23
C ASP A 136 -2.71 10.21 -22.59
N LEU A 137 -3.93 10.50 -23.03
CA LEU A 137 -4.89 9.55 -23.57
C LEU A 137 -5.02 9.83 -25.06
N LEU A 138 -4.53 8.89 -25.87
CA LEU A 138 -4.31 9.10 -27.29
C LEU A 138 -5.27 8.25 -28.12
N LEU A 139 -6.07 8.90 -28.97
CA LEU A 139 -6.85 8.23 -30.01
C LEU A 139 -6.10 8.30 -31.35
N ARG A 140 -5.98 7.16 -32.03
CA ARG A 140 -5.40 7.06 -33.38
C ARG A 140 -6.44 6.62 -34.40
N ASN A 141 -6.24 7.02 -35.65
CA ASN A 141 -7.02 6.49 -36.77
C ASN A 141 -6.50 5.11 -37.23
N ALA A 142 -7.16 4.51 -38.21
CA ALA A 142 -6.77 3.21 -38.78
C ALA A 142 -5.38 3.20 -39.43
N ARG A 143 -4.79 4.36 -39.74
CA ARG A 143 -3.42 4.49 -40.26
C ARG A 143 -2.38 4.66 -39.15
N GLY A 144 -2.80 4.68 -37.88
CA GLY A 144 -1.93 4.92 -36.73
C GLY A 144 -1.60 6.40 -36.49
N GLU A 145 -2.22 7.33 -37.22
CA GLU A 145 -1.98 8.76 -37.03
C GLU A 145 -2.76 9.27 -35.81
N ARG A 146 -2.18 10.22 -35.06
CA ARG A 146 -2.84 10.85 -33.91
C ARG A 146 -4.10 11.59 -34.39
N GLN A 147 -5.22 11.37 -33.71
CA GLN A 147 -6.49 12.04 -33.99
C GLN A 147 -6.92 12.95 -32.85
N ARG A 148 -6.84 12.46 -31.61
CA ARG A 148 -7.19 13.24 -30.43
C ARG A 148 -6.21 12.92 -29.31
N ILE A 149 -5.87 13.93 -28.52
CA ILE A 149 -5.11 13.78 -27.27
C ILE A 149 -5.96 14.41 -26.18
N LEU A 150 -6.10 13.75 -25.04
CA LEU A 150 -6.74 14.26 -23.83
C LEU A 150 -5.79 13.97 -22.67
N GLU A 151 -5.57 14.94 -21.80
CA GLU A 151 -4.77 14.71 -20.61
C GLU A 151 -5.66 14.41 -19.40
N ALA A 152 -5.31 13.34 -18.68
CA ALA A 152 -5.89 13.00 -17.37
C ALA A 152 -4.92 13.37 -16.25
N ASP A 153 -5.42 13.92 -15.13
CA ASP A 153 -4.56 14.28 -14.00
C ASP A 153 -3.93 13.05 -13.33
N GLN A 154 -4.68 11.95 -13.26
CA GLN A 154 -4.16 10.67 -12.83
C GLN A 154 -4.97 9.50 -13.38
N VAL A 155 -4.29 8.40 -13.72
CA VAL A 155 -4.91 7.14 -14.11
C VAL A 155 -4.42 5.99 -13.25
N VAL A 156 -5.32 5.04 -12.98
CA VAL A 156 -5.09 3.91 -12.07
C VAL A 156 -5.36 2.59 -12.78
N PHE A 157 -4.41 1.66 -12.66
CA PHE A 157 -4.54 0.28 -13.11
C PHE A 157 -4.39 -0.68 -11.92
N LEU A 158 -5.43 -1.46 -11.65
CA LEU A 158 -5.50 -2.43 -10.57
C LEU A 158 -4.82 -3.76 -10.92
N ASP A 159 -4.57 -4.04 -12.20
CA ASP A 159 -3.83 -5.22 -12.69
C ASP A 159 -2.71 -4.88 -13.67
N PRO A 160 -1.65 -4.17 -13.23
CA PRO A 160 -0.63 -3.68 -14.14
C PRO A 160 0.12 -4.77 -14.91
N VAL A 161 0.14 -6.01 -14.43
CA VAL A 161 0.75 -7.13 -15.16
C VAL A 161 0.00 -7.44 -16.46
N LYS A 162 -1.33 -7.22 -16.47
CA LYS A 162 -2.17 -7.46 -17.65
C LYS A 162 -2.41 -6.22 -18.51
N THR A 163 -2.31 -5.04 -17.91
CA THR A 163 -2.91 -3.82 -18.48
C THR A 163 -1.92 -2.67 -18.69
N ARG A 164 -0.62 -2.87 -18.43
CA ARG A 164 0.38 -1.81 -18.55
C ARG A 164 0.44 -1.24 -19.99
N PRO A 165 0.28 0.09 -20.15
CA PRO A 165 0.50 0.76 -21.44
C PRO A 165 1.93 0.52 -21.93
N ARG A 166 2.09 0.32 -23.24
CA ARG A 166 3.40 0.01 -23.85
C ARG A 166 4.21 1.25 -24.24
N GLY A 167 3.58 2.42 -24.28
CA GLY A 167 4.17 3.67 -24.75
C GLY A 167 4.16 4.79 -23.72
N ALA A 168 4.40 6.01 -24.20
CA ALA A 168 4.37 7.23 -23.40
C ALA A 168 2.94 7.74 -23.11
N ALA A 169 1.92 7.11 -23.70
CA ALA A 169 0.51 7.45 -23.59
C ALA A 169 -0.33 6.18 -23.47
N VAL A 170 -1.56 6.31 -22.98
CA VAL A 170 -2.58 5.25 -23.06
C VAL A 170 -3.29 5.36 -24.41
N GLU A 171 -3.10 4.36 -25.29
CA GLU A 171 -3.73 4.38 -26.61
C GLU A 171 -5.17 3.84 -26.55
N VAL A 172 -6.15 4.74 -26.67
CA VAL A 172 -7.57 4.42 -26.63
C VAL A 172 -7.95 3.50 -27.80
N GLY A 173 -8.56 2.35 -27.48
CA GLY A 173 -8.94 1.32 -28.45
C GLY A 173 -7.86 0.27 -28.74
N SER A 174 -6.62 0.53 -28.35
CA SER A 174 -5.48 -0.41 -28.49
C SER A 174 -5.05 -0.99 -27.14
N ASP A 175 -4.88 -0.13 -26.13
CA ASP A 175 -4.49 -0.52 -24.78
C ASP A 175 -5.73 -0.87 -23.93
N HIS A 176 -5.48 -1.59 -22.82
CA HIS A 176 -6.50 -1.70 -21.78
C HIS A 176 -6.71 -0.32 -21.13
N LEU A 177 -7.97 0.08 -20.95
CA LEU A 177 -8.27 1.36 -20.31
C LEU A 177 -7.96 1.30 -18.80
N PRO A 178 -7.54 2.40 -18.19
CA PRO A 178 -7.45 2.52 -16.73
C PRO A 178 -8.74 2.11 -16.04
N ASP A 179 -8.62 1.47 -14.88
CA ASP A 179 -9.77 1.10 -14.04
C ASP A 179 -10.43 2.35 -13.42
N VAL A 180 -9.63 3.38 -13.14
CA VAL A 180 -10.08 4.70 -12.66
C VAL A 180 -9.27 5.80 -13.33
N VAL A 181 -9.96 6.87 -13.72
CA VAL A 181 -9.36 8.17 -14.03
C VAL A 181 -9.74 9.16 -12.94
N LEU A 182 -8.79 9.93 -12.41
CA LEU A 182 -9.04 11.07 -11.53
C LEU A 182 -8.83 12.36 -12.32
N GLU A 183 -9.77 13.28 -12.15
CA GLU A 183 -9.72 14.65 -12.61
C GLU A 183 -9.95 15.59 -11.42
N VAL A 184 -9.17 16.66 -11.33
CA VAL A 184 -9.28 17.66 -10.26
C VAL A 184 -9.91 18.93 -10.84
N ASP A 185 -11.19 19.11 -10.54
CA ASP A 185 -12.02 20.22 -10.97
C ASP A 185 -11.75 21.47 -10.10
N TYR A 186 -10.51 21.98 -10.17
CA TYR A 186 -10.06 23.19 -9.46
C TYR A 186 -10.41 24.47 -10.24
N ALA A 187 -9.86 24.62 -11.45
CA ALA A 187 -10.05 25.77 -12.33
C ALA A 187 -10.87 25.43 -13.58
N THR A 188 -10.74 24.19 -14.06
CA THR A 188 -11.36 23.71 -15.30
C THR A 188 -12.65 22.97 -15.03
N ASP A 189 -13.77 23.36 -15.66
CA ASP A 189 -15.04 22.61 -15.51
C ASP A 189 -14.99 21.28 -16.29
N VAL A 190 -14.34 20.27 -15.69
CA VAL A 190 -14.12 18.94 -16.29
C VAL A 190 -15.43 18.33 -16.82
N ARG A 191 -16.55 18.61 -16.15
CA ARG A 191 -17.86 18.00 -16.42
C ARG A 191 -18.48 18.41 -17.76
N ARG A 192 -18.10 19.55 -18.34
CA ARG A 192 -18.71 20.05 -19.58
C ARG A 192 -18.10 19.48 -20.86
N GLY A 193 -16.84 19.07 -20.84
CA GLY A 193 -16.12 18.59 -22.03
C GLY A 193 -15.52 17.20 -21.82
N LYS A 194 -14.56 17.09 -20.89
CA LYS A 194 -13.79 15.86 -20.66
C LYS A 194 -14.67 14.65 -20.35
N LEU A 195 -15.70 14.83 -19.51
CA LEU A 195 -16.56 13.71 -19.12
C LEU A 195 -17.26 13.04 -20.32
N GLY A 196 -17.70 13.82 -21.32
CA GLY A 196 -18.28 13.28 -22.55
C GLY A 196 -17.26 12.51 -23.40
N LEU A 197 -16.01 12.98 -23.45
CA LEU A 197 -14.91 12.27 -24.13
C LEU A 197 -14.58 10.95 -23.44
N TYR A 198 -14.46 10.94 -22.11
CA TYR A 198 -14.27 9.71 -21.33
C TYR A 198 -15.38 8.69 -21.59
N GLU A 199 -16.63 9.16 -21.70
CA GLU A 199 -17.78 8.29 -21.95
C GLU A 199 -17.72 7.68 -23.36
N ALA A 200 -17.45 8.52 -24.36
CA ALA A 200 -17.33 8.13 -25.76
C ALA A 200 -16.18 7.16 -25.99
N TRP A 201 -15.05 7.38 -25.31
CA TRP A 201 -13.85 6.53 -25.38
C TRP A 201 -13.96 5.28 -24.53
N GLY A 202 -14.86 5.31 -23.55
CA GLY A 202 -15.37 4.14 -22.87
C GLY A 202 -14.71 3.79 -21.56
N PHE A 203 -14.14 4.77 -20.87
CA PHE A 203 -13.51 4.59 -19.58
C PHE A 203 -14.53 4.09 -18.54
N PRO A 204 -14.19 3.07 -17.73
CA PRO A 204 -15.16 2.42 -16.85
C PRO A 204 -15.61 3.31 -15.69
N GLU A 205 -14.69 4.09 -15.12
CA GLU A 205 -14.93 4.92 -13.94
C GLU A 205 -14.07 6.19 -13.98
N VAL A 206 -14.69 7.35 -13.74
CA VAL A 206 -14.03 8.66 -13.68
C VAL A 206 -14.41 9.33 -12.37
N TRP A 207 -13.41 9.76 -11.61
CA TRP A 207 -13.57 10.50 -10.37
C TRP A 207 -13.31 11.97 -10.65
N VAL A 208 -14.22 12.83 -10.21
CA VAL A 208 -14.07 14.28 -10.30
C VAL A 208 -14.01 14.84 -8.89
N GLU A 209 -12.84 15.31 -8.49
CA GLU A 209 -12.60 15.93 -7.19
C GLU A 209 -12.72 17.45 -7.30
N VAL A 210 -13.54 18.06 -6.44
CA VAL A 210 -13.53 19.50 -6.18
C VAL A 210 -12.88 19.71 -4.80
N PRO A 211 -11.60 20.13 -4.74
CA PRO A 211 -10.84 20.18 -3.49
C PRO A 211 -11.33 21.27 -2.53
N GLU A 212 -11.03 21.13 -1.23
CA GLU A 212 -11.21 22.20 -0.27
C GLU A 212 -10.27 23.39 -0.60
N GLY A 213 -10.80 24.61 -0.58
CA GLY A 213 -10.06 25.78 -1.06
C GLY A 213 -10.03 25.95 -2.59
N GLY A 214 -10.80 25.13 -3.31
CA GLY A 214 -11.07 25.26 -4.74
C GLY A 214 -11.86 26.51 -5.13
N SER A 215 -12.31 26.55 -6.40
CA SER A 215 -13.12 27.65 -6.93
C SER A 215 -14.33 27.97 -6.02
N PRO A 216 -14.56 29.24 -5.64
CA PRO A 216 -15.68 29.62 -4.76
C PRO A 216 -17.07 29.35 -5.36
N ARG A 217 -17.11 28.98 -6.66
CA ARG A 217 -18.34 28.70 -7.39
C ARG A 217 -18.83 27.25 -7.22
N ARG A 218 -18.00 26.35 -6.69
CA ARG A 218 -18.32 24.92 -6.58
C ARG A 218 -18.19 24.47 -5.13
N ARG A 219 -19.12 23.61 -4.70
CA ARG A 219 -19.06 23.01 -3.38
C ARG A 219 -17.99 21.91 -3.39
N PRO A 220 -17.04 21.91 -2.43
CA PRO A 220 -16.08 20.83 -2.28
C PRO A 220 -16.79 19.50 -2.13
N SER A 221 -16.38 18.53 -2.95
CA SER A 221 -16.90 17.16 -2.97
C SER A 221 -16.18 16.33 -4.03
N LEU A 222 -16.22 15.02 -3.87
CA LEU A 222 -15.89 14.07 -4.93
C LEU A 222 -17.15 13.49 -5.56
N THR A 223 -17.15 13.35 -6.88
CA THR A 223 -18.19 12.63 -7.64
C THR A 223 -17.58 11.46 -8.40
N ILE A 224 -18.18 10.27 -8.29
CA ILE A 224 -17.77 9.07 -9.03
C ILE A 224 -18.73 8.86 -10.18
N HIS A 225 -18.24 8.98 -11.41
CA HIS A 225 -18.97 8.70 -12.65
C HIS A 225 -18.64 7.29 -13.13
N ARG A 226 -19.63 6.40 -13.12
CA ARG A 226 -19.48 5.03 -13.60
C ARG A 226 -20.18 4.84 -14.93
N ARG A 227 -19.47 4.25 -15.89
CA ARG A 227 -20.05 3.97 -17.21
C ARG A 227 -21.14 2.92 -17.10
N SER A 228 -22.24 3.17 -17.78
CA SER A 228 -23.35 2.23 -17.94
C SER A 228 -23.71 2.10 -19.42
N THR A 229 -24.70 1.28 -19.72
CA THR A 229 -25.27 1.16 -21.08
C THR A 229 -25.93 2.45 -21.56
N GLU A 230 -26.35 3.32 -20.65
CA GLU A 230 -27.03 4.59 -20.93
C GLU A 230 -26.09 5.80 -20.82
N GLY A 231 -24.78 5.56 -20.65
CA GLY A 231 -23.77 6.60 -20.42
C GLY A 231 -23.29 6.67 -18.98
N TYR A 232 -22.64 7.77 -18.61
CA TYR A 232 -22.16 7.96 -17.24
C TYR A 232 -23.29 8.25 -16.26
N ARG A 233 -23.22 7.60 -15.10
CA ARG A 233 -24.08 7.87 -13.94
C ARG A 233 -23.25 8.12 -12.70
N SER A 234 -23.67 9.10 -11.90
CA SER A 234 -23.07 9.32 -10.59
C SER A 234 -23.43 8.18 -9.64
N VAL A 235 -22.43 7.62 -8.96
CA VAL A 235 -22.59 6.55 -7.98
C VAL A 235 -21.96 6.95 -6.65
N PRO A 236 -22.49 6.45 -5.51
CA PRO A 236 -21.98 6.85 -4.20
C PRO A 236 -20.65 6.19 -3.82
N ALA A 237 -20.25 5.11 -4.50
CA ALA A 237 -19.05 4.34 -4.19
C ALA A 237 -18.39 3.78 -5.45
N SER A 238 -17.07 3.60 -5.36
CA SER A 238 -16.26 3.04 -6.42
C SER A 238 -16.56 1.56 -6.62
N VAL A 239 -16.60 1.14 -7.89
CA VAL A 239 -16.67 -0.28 -8.26
C VAL A 239 -15.28 -0.84 -8.46
N ALA A 240 -14.36 -0.03 -9.00
CA ALA A 240 -12.95 -0.39 -9.13
C ALA A 240 -12.29 -0.62 -7.76
N LEU A 241 -12.64 0.18 -6.75
CA LEU A 241 -12.15 0.10 -5.37
C LEU A 241 -13.33 -0.20 -4.43
N PRO A 242 -13.71 -1.48 -4.26
CA PRO A 242 -15.00 -1.87 -3.72
C PRO A 242 -15.31 -1.29 -2.34
N GLY A 243 -16.46 -0.61 -2.24
CA GLY A 243 -16.96 -0.09 -0.97
C GLY A 243 -16.24 1.16 -0.46
N TRP A 244 -15.37 1.80 -1.28
CA TRP A 244 -14.85 3.13 -0.99
C TRP A 244 -15.82 4.18 -1.51
N THR A 245 -16.45 4.92 -0.62
CA THR A 245 -17.46 5.92 -0.97
C THR A 245 -16.83 7.23 -1.43
N ALA A 246 -17.55 7.99 -2.25
CA ALA A 246 -17.10 9.31 -2.71
C ALA A 246 -16.79 10.26 -1.53
N ALA A 247 -17.61 10.21 -0.47
CA ALA A 247 -17.40 11.01 0.73
C ALA A 247 -16.14 10.61 1.50
N GLU A 248 -15.84 9.30 1.62
CA GLU A 248 -14.62 8.81 2.25
C GLU A 248 -13.37 9.17 1.43
N ILE A 249 -13.44 9.10 0.09
CA ILE A 249 -12.30 9.49 -0.78
C ILE A 249 -12.05 11.00 -0.62
N HIS A 250 -13.10 11.82 -0.72
CA HIS A 250 -13.01 13.26 -0.54
C HIS A 250 -12.42 13.62 0.82
N ALA A 251 -12.90 13.01 1.91
CA ALA A 251 -12.36 13.24 3.24
C ALA A 251 -10.87 12.88 3.30
N ALA A 252 -10.47 11.72 2.77
CA ALA A 252 -9.07 11.28 2.76
C ALA A 252 -8.15 12.21 1.95
N PHE A 253 -8.64 12.85 0.88
CA PHE A 253 -7.86 13.82 0.10
C PHE A 253 -7.58 15.12 0.84
N ASN A 254 -8.42 15.46 1.82
CA ASN A 254 -8.33 16.72 2.56
C ASN A 254 -7.77 16.52 3.99
N GLU A 255 -7.33 15.30 4.32
CA GLU A 255 -6.65 15.00 5.59
C GLU A 255 -5.19 15.49 5.57
N ALA A 256 -4.80 16.26 6.60
CA ALA A 256 -3.39 16.62 6.81
C ALA A 256 -2.55 15.41 7.23
N GLU A 257 -3.15 14.51 8.02
CA GLU A 257 -2.57 13.24 8.46
C GLU A 257 -3.64 12.14 8.36
N LEU A 258 -3.19 10.94 8.00
CA LEU A 258 -4.04 9.77 7.82
C LEU A 258 -4.77 9.43 9.13
N SER A 259 -6.10 9.58 9.13
CA SER A 259 -6.92 9.25 10.29
C SER A 259 -7.09 7.74 10.48
N GLU A 260 -7.48 7.33 11.69
CA GLU A 260 -7.85 5.93 11.96
C GLU A 260 -9.02 5.47 11.08
N ALA A 261 -9.99 6.36 10.83
CA ALA A 261 -11.13 6.10 9.98
C ALA A 261 -10.69 5.82 8.53
N THR A 262 -9.83 6.66 7.97
CA THR A 262 -9.25 6.45 6.63
C THR A 262 -8.44 5.14 6.60
N CYS A 263 -7.60 4.87 7.60
CA CYS A 263 -6.87 3.60 7.67
C CYS A 263 -7.80 2.38 7.65
N ALA A 264 -8.90 2.40 8.40
CA ALA A 264 -9.89 1.33 8.41
C ALA A 264 -10.57 1.14 7.04
N VAL A 265 -10.82 2.23 6.31
CA VAL A 265 -11.35 2.17 4.93
C VAL A 265 -10.33 1.55 3.99
N LEU A 266 -9.07 1.98 4.01
CA LEU A 266 -8.00 1.42 3.16
C LEU A 266 -7.81 -0.08 3.42
N GLU A 267 -7.88 -0.51 4.69
CA GLU A 267 -7.87 -1.92 5.06
C GLU A 267 -9.05 -2.70 4.50
N ARG A 268 -10.27 -2.17 4.62
CA ARG A 268 -11.49 -2.79 4.09
C ARG A 268 -11.39 -2.96 2.57
N VAL A 269 -11.00 -1.91 1.85
CA VAL A 269 -10.86 -1.93 0.38
C VAL A 269 -9.74 -2.88 -0.05
N GLY A 270 -8.58 -2.81 0.59
CA GLY A 270 -7.45 -3.68 0.31
C GLY A 270 -7.78 -5.16 0.51
N ARG A 271 -8.45 -5.52 1.61
CA ARG A 271 -8.89 -6.90 1.86
C ARG A 271 -9.88 -7.38 0.80
N ALA A 272 -10.90 -6.58 0.46
CA ALA A 272 -11.88 -6.93 -0.56
C ALA A 272 -11.22 -7.19 -1.93
N LEU A 273 -10.24 -6.37 -2.33
CA LEU A 273 -9.48 -6.55 -3.57
C LEU A 273 -8.56 -7.77 -3.54
N GLY A 274 -7.96 -8.07 -2.38
CA GLY A 274 -7.12 -9.24 -2.17
C GLY A 274 -7.93 -10.53 -2.25
N GLU A 275 -9.04 -10.59 -1.52
CA GLU A 275 -9.98 -11.72 -1.52
C GLU A 275 -10.48 -12.05 -2.93
N ALA A 276 -10.86 -11.04 -3.72
CA ALA A 276 -11.30 -11.22 -5.10
C ALA A 276 -10.22 -11.83 -6.03
N ARG A 277 -8.93 -11.72 -5.67
CA ARG A 277 -7.79 -12.27 -6.44
C ARG A 277 -7.10 -13.45 -5.77
N GLY A 278 -7.54 -13.86 -4.58
CA GLY A 278 -6.84 -14.85 -3.78
C GLY A 278 -5.45 -14.40 -3.33
N THR A 279 -5.27 -13.10 -3.11
CA THR A 279 -4.02 -12.51 -2.61
C THR A 279 -4.23 -11.81 -1.26
N GLY A 280 -3.17 -11.57 -0.51
CA GLY A 280 -3.21 -10.87 0.76
C GLY A 280 -1.85 -10.30 1.17
N PRO A 281 -1.74 -9.70 2.37
CA PRO A 281 -0.55 -8.96 2.78
C PRO A 281 0.77 -9.75 2.79
N ASP A 282 0.70 -11.08 2.81
CA ASP A 282 1.87 -11.95 2.81
C ASP A 282 2.41 -12.26 1.40
N ASP A 283 1.64 -11.95 0.35
CA ASP A 283 2.03 -12.12 -1.07
C ASP A 283 2.89 -10.97 -1.59
N ASP A 284 2.87 -9.82 -0.92
CA ASP A 284 3.86 -8.78 -1.15
C ASP A 284 5.25 -9.32 -0.74
N LEU A 285 6.19 -9.37 -1.70
CA LEU A 285 7.49 -10.00 -1.48
C LEU A 285 8.27 -9.37 -0.32
N TRP A 286 8.19 -8.06 -0.18
CA TRP A 286 8.94 -7.31 0.83
C TRP A 286 8.22 -7.33 2.18
N LEU A 287 6.96 -6.91 2.21
CA LEU A 287 6.17 -6.85 3.45
C LEU A 287 5.87 -8.24 4.00
N GLY A 288 5.62 -9.22 3.14
CA GLY A 288 5.45 -10.61 3.53
C GLY A 288 6.71 -11.19 4.19
N ALA A 289 7.90 -10.84 3.69
CA ALA A 289 9.16 -11.24 4.32
C ALA A 289 9.31 -10.63 5.72
N GLN A 290 9.07 -9.33 5.85
CA GLN A 290 9.11 -8.65 7.15
C GLN A 290 8.09 -9.22 8.15
N ARG A 291 6.86 -9.51 7.70
CA ARG A 291 5.83 -10.13 8.56
C ARG A 291 6.23 -11.54 8.99
N ARG A 292 6.82 -12.35 8.11
CA ARG A 292 7.32 -13.69 8.46
C ARG A 292 8.43 -13.61 9.51
N GLU A 293 9.37 -12.69 9.37
CA GLU A 293 10.43 -12.43 10.33
C GLU A 293 9.86 -11.96 11.68
N ALA A 294 8.97 -10.97 11.67
CA ALA A 294 8.33 -10.45 12.88
C ALA A 294 7.55 -11.55 13.62
N ARG A 295 6.80 -12.40 12.90
CA ARG A 295 6.11 -13.56 13.51
C ARG A 295 7.10 -14.59 14.06
N ALA A 296 8.24 -14.82 13.39
CA ALA A 296 9.26 -15.74 13.89
C ALA A 296 9.93 -15.20 15.17
N ALA A 297 10.25 -13.92 15.22
CA ALA A 297 10.77 -13.23 16.39
C ALA A 297 9.76 -13.27 17.55
N GLY A 298 8.49 -12.95 17.27
CA GLY A 298 7.41 -13.01 18.26
C GLY A 298 7.22 -14.41 18.84
N ARG A 299 7.24 -15.46 18.00
CA ARG A 299 7.20 -16.86 18.47
C ARG A 299 8.42 -17.23 19.31
N ALA A 300 9.61 -16.76 18.95
CA ALA A 300 10.82 -17.03 19.72
C ALA A 300 10.76 -16.36 21.11
N ALA A 301 10.35 -15.09 21.17
CA ALA A 301 10.15 -14.35 22.41
C ALA A 301 9.10 -15.02 23.30
N GLY A 302 7.92 -15.33 22.75
CA GLY A 302 6.85 -16.00 23.50
C GLY A 302 7.26 -17.38 24.02
N ARG A 303 8.05 -18.15 23.26
CA ARG A 303 8.63 -19.41 23.76
C ARG A 303 9.62 -19.20 24.89
N ALA A 304 10.50 -18.21 24.78
CA ALA A 304 11.47 -17.90 25.83
C ALA A 304 10.76 -17.47 27.13
N GLU A 305 9.75 -16.62 27.03
CA GLU A 305 8.91 -16.19 28.15
C GLU A 305 8.16 -17.38 28.77
N GLY A 306 7.52 -18.20 27.94
CA GLY A 306 6.81 -19.41 28.40
C GLY A 306 7.73 -20.41 29.11
N VAL A 307 8.95 -20.63 28.59
CA VAL A 307 9.96 -21.48 29.25
C VAL A 307 10.41 -20.89 30.59
N ALA A 308 10.62 -19.57 30.65
CA ALA A 308 11.01 -18.90 31.88
C ALA A 308 9.89 -18.97 32.95
N ALA A 309 8.64 -18.72 32.55
CA ALA A 309 7.47 -18.83 33.41
C ALA A 309 7.28 -20.28 33.92
N GLY A 310 7.29 -21.27 33.02
CA GLY A 310 7.14 -22.67 33.38
C GLY A 310 8.28 -23.20 34.27
N ARG A 311 9.51 -22.71 34.06
CA ARG A 311 10.63 -23.02 34.98
C ARG A 311 10.38 -22.42 36.37
N ALA A 312 9.92 -21.17 36.46
CA ALA A 312 9.67 -20.54 37.75
C ALA A 312 8.55 -21.26 38.53
N GLU A 313 7.46 -21.62 37.85
CA GLU A 313 6.35 -22.38 38.41
C GLU A 313 6.79 -23.77 38.88
N GLY A 314 7.45 -24.56 38.02
CA GLY A 314 7.95 -25.89 38.40
C GLY A 314 8.98 -25.85 39.55
N CYS A 315 9.82 -24.83 39.60
CA CYS A 315 10.73 -24.60 40.73
C CYS A 315 9.96 -24.36 42.03
N ALA A 316 8.92 -23.53 42.00
CA ALA A 316 8.09 -23.27 43.17
C ALA A 316 7.36 -24.55 43.61
N GLU A 317 6.76 -25.30 42.69
CA GLU A 317 6.08 -26.57 42.99
C GLU A 317 7.01 -27.59 43.65
N ILE A 318 8.23 -27.77 43.14
CA ILE A 318 9.24 -28.67 43.72
C ILE A 318 9.56 -28.25 45.15
N VAL A 319 9.79 -26.96 45.41
CA VAL A 319 10.09 -26.45 46.75
C VAL A 319 8.89 -26.65 47.69
N HIS A 320 7.69 -26.31 47.24
CA HIS A 320 6.46 -26.53 48.01
C HIS A 320 6.27 -28.01 48.36
N ALA A 321 6.48 -28.92 47.41
CA ALA A 321 6.36 -30.35 47.64
C ALA A 321 7.40 -30.86 48.66
N ILE A 322 8.67 -30.44 48.55
CA ILE A 322 9.73 -30.81 49.51
C ILE A 322 9.39 -30.31 50.91
N LEU A 323 9.03 -29.03 51.05
CA LEU A 323 8.75 -28.43 52.36
C LEU A 323 7.51 -29.05 53.02
N ARG A 324 6.43 -29.25 52.25
CA ARG A 324 5.21 -29.91 52.73
C ARG A 324 5.47 -31.34 53.19
N ASN A 325 6.24 -32.13 52.43
CA ASN A 325 6.61 -33.49 52.83
C ASN A 325 7.46 -33.53 54.11
N ARG A 326 8.12 -32.42 54.45
CA ARG A 326 8.88 -32.25 55.69
C ARG A 326 8.06 -31.66 56.84
N GLY A 327 6.75 -31.44 56.63
CA GLY A 327 5.85 -30.86 57.63
C GLY A 327 6.09 -29.37 57.89
N LEU A 328 6.68 -28.65 56.93
CA LEU A 328 6.93 -27.21 57.05
C LEU A 328 5.84 -26.44 56.31
N ASP A 329 5.24 -25.46 57.01
CA ASP A 329 4.31 -24.52 56.40
C ASP A 329 5.04 -23.59 55.43
N VAL A 330 4.39 -23.32 54.30
CA VAL A 330 4.97 -22.51 53.21
C VAL A 330 4.07 -21.33 52.92
N SER A 331 4.61 -20.13 53.03
CA SER A 331 3.90 -18.91 52.68
C SER A 331 3.79 -18.71 51.16
N GLU A 332 2.73 -18.05 50.70
CA GLU A 332 2.59 -17.66 49.29
C GLU A 332 3.71 -16.73 48.81
N ARG A 333 4.36 -16.01 49.74
CA ARG A 333 5.48 -15.12 49.43
C ARG A 333 6.75 -15.87 49.04
N LEU A 334 6.88 -17.14 49.41
CA LEU A 334 8.03 -17.97 49.04
C LEU A 334 8.08 -18.20 47.52
N ALA A 335 6.93 -18.48 46.88
CA ALA A 335 6.84 -18.76 45.45
C ALA A 335 7.46 -17.62 44.59
N ALA A 336 7.15 -16.37 44.94
CA ALA A 336 7.71 -15.20 44.25
C ALA A 336 9.23 -15.03 44.50
N ARG A 337 9.75 -15.46 45.65
CA ARG A 337 11.17 -15.34 46.04
C ARG A 337 12.08 -16.40 45.42
N VAL A 338 11.53 -17.58 45.12
CA VAL A 338 12.24 -18.71 44.50
C VAL A 338 12.15 -18.72 42.98
N ALA A 339 11.27 -17.88 42.40
CA ALA A 339 11.18 -17.68 40.96
C ALA A 339 12.54 -17.30 40.35
N GLY A 340 12.94 -18.03 39.30
CA GLY A 340 14.20 -17.79 38.58
C GLY A 340 15.46 -18.41 39.22
N GLU A 341 15.36 -19.11 40.34
CA GLU A 341 16.50 -19.86 40.89
C GLU A 341 16.74 -21.18 40.14
N ASN A 342 17.97 -21.70 40.26
CA ASN A 342 18.31 -23.00 39.70
C ASN A 342 17.57 -24.12 40.48
N PRO A 343 16.82 -25.01 39.81
CA PRO A 343 16.03 -26.06 40.47
C PRO A 343 16.87 -26.93 41.43
N ALA A 344 18.11 -27.26 41.06
CA ALA A 344 18.97 -28.11 41.88
C ALA A 344 19.43 -27.39 43.17
N VAL A 345 19.69 -26.08 43.09
CA VAL A 345 20.05 -25.27 44.26
C VAL A 345 18.84 -25.08 45.16
N LEU A 346 17.66 -24.83 44.58
CA LEU A 346 16.42 -24.76 45.33
C LEU A 346 16.13 -26.06 46.06
N ALA A 347 16.20 -27.20 45.38
CA ALA A 347 15.96 -28.51 45.98
C ALA A 347 16.96 -28.82 47.11
N ALA A 348 18.26 -28.56 46.89
CA ALA A 348 19.28 -28.75 47.92
C ALA A 348 19.07 -27.85 49.14
N ALA A 349 18.72 -26.57 48.92
CA ALA A 349 18.43 -25.64 49.99
C ALA A 349 17.14 -26.03 50.75
N ALA A 350 16.10 -26.45 50.03
CA ALA A 350 14.82 -26.89 50.60
C ALA A 350 14.94 -28.20 51.39
N LEU A 351 15.86 -29.09 51.03
CA LEU A 351 16.17 -30.30 51.80
C LEU A 351 16.97 -29.99 53.07
N ALA A 352 17.83 -28.97 53.04
CA ALA A 352 18.75 -28.64 54.12
C ALA A 352 18.22 -27.59 55.12
N CYS A 353 17.13 -26.88 54.80
CA CYS A 353 16.59 -25.83 55.66
C CYS A 353 15.85 -26.40 56.87
N ARG A 354 15.74 -25.62 57.95
CA ARG A 354 14.89 -25.95 59.11
C ARG A 354 13.48 -25.38 59.02
N ASP A 355 13.35 -24.22 58.37
CA ASP A 355 12.11 -23.48 58.17
C ASP A 355 12.24 -22.61 56.90
N GLU A 356 11.20 -21.83 56.60
CA GLU A 356 11.17 -20.91 55.45
C GLU A 356 12.24 -19.81 55.54
N ALA A 357 12.53 -19.30 56.74
CA ALA A 357 13.52 -18.24 56.93
C ALA A 357 14.95 -18.72 56.65
N ASP A 358 15.30 -19.92 57.11
CA ASP A 358 16.58 -20.59 56.84
C ASP A 358 16.74 -20.90 55.34
N LEU A 359 15.65 -21.31 54.67
CA LEU A 359 15.66 -21.49 53.21
C LEU A 359 16.02 -20.19 52.48
N LEU A 360 15.33 -19.09 52.80
CA LEU A 360 15.58 -17.79 52.19
C LEU A 360 17.00 -17.29 52.46
N ALA A 361 17.50 -17.43 53.69
CA ALA A 361 18.86 -17.05 54.06
C ALA A 361 19.92 -17.82 53.24
N ARG A 362 19.72 -19.12 53.02
CA ARG A 362 20.62 -19.96 52.21
C ARG A 362 20.62 -19.55 50.74
N LEU A 363 19.46 -19.22 50.18
CA LEU A 363 19.36 -18.72 48.80
C LEU A 363 20.05 -17.36 48.64
N ASP A 364 19.89 -16.45 49.60
CA ASP A 364 20.56 -15.15 49.56
C ASP A 364 22.08 -15.27 49.72
N GLN A 365 22.57 -16.23 50.53
CA GLN A 365 24.00 -16.54 50.62
C GLN A 365 24.55 -17.06 49.28
N GLN A 366 23.84 -17.99 48.64
CA GLN A 366 24.21 -18.52 47.31
C GLN A 366 24.27 -17.40 46.25
N ARG A 367 23.29 -16.49 46.24
CA ARG A 367 23.27 -15.31 45.36
C ARG A 367 24.48 -14.42 45.57
N ARG A 368 24.87 -14.14 46.83
CA ARG A 368 26.05 -13.34 47.16
C ARG A 368 27.34 -13.99 46.66
N VAL A 369 27.47 -15.30 46.81
CA VAL A 369 28.64 -16.05 46.32
C VAL A 369 28.75 -15.95 44.80
N ARG A 370 27.65 -16.20 44.06
CA ARG A 370 27.61 -16.10 42.59
C ARG A 370 27.93 -14.70 42.07
N ARG A 371 27.42 -13.65 42.74
CA ARG A 371 27.71 -12.26 42.35
C ARG A 371 29.20 -11.95 42.49
N ARG A 372 29.85 -12.41 43.56
CA ARG A 372 31.29 -12.19 43.80
C ARG A 372 32.20 -12.93 42.82
N THR A 373 31.80 -14.10 42.34
CA THR A 373 32.57 -14.86 41.33
C THR A 373 32.47 -14.18 39.97
N ARG A 374 31.28 -13.72 39.57
CA ARG A 374 31.08 -13.01 38.28
C ARG A 374 31.85 -11.69 38.14
N THR A 375 32.16 -11.00 39.23
CA THR A 375 32.95 -9.76 39.19
C THR A 375 34.46 -9.97 39.18
N ARG A 376 34.96 -11.20 39.41
CA ARG A 376 36.39 -11.52 39.33
C ARG A 376 36.83 -11.99 37.95
N ASP A 377 35.89 -12.48 37.15
CA ASP A 377 36.15 -12.99 35.79
C ASP A 377 35.91 -11.93 34.69
N ARG A 378 35.67 -10.67 35.09
CA ARG A 378 35.66 -9.48 34.23
C ARG A 378 36.79 -8.57 34.65
#